data_AF-A0A0F9E203-F1
#
_entry.id   AF-A0A0F9E203-F1
#
_cell.length_a   1.000
_cell.length_b   1.000
_cell.length_c   1.000
_cell.angle_alpha   90.00
_cell.angle_beta   90.00
_cell.angle_gamma   90.00
#
_symmetry.space_group_name_H-M   'P 1'
#
loop_
_entity.id
_entity.type
_entity.pdbx_description
1 polymer ?
#
loop_
_entity_poly.entity_id
_entity_poly.type
_entity_poly.pdbx_seq_one_letter_code
_entity_poly.pdbx_strand_id
1 'polypeptide(L)'
;MDIIAAEKQRKRRAKLIAEGKCTVCKNLSDNLPKLRCVSCTTGRVKSDNQKRREKRYARGLCTNCGKNPHKPDKRRCQECCDKNQQWYHESSYKVKNRILDKQRRKDRRQRIIDHYGGKCVCCGESEPVFLSIDHINNDGADHRANITKKKGRGKQAGSTTMYKWIERNNYPTDLQLLCHNCNMGRYRNGGICPHKEMANE
;
A
#
# COMPACT_ATOMS: atom_id res chain seq x y z
N MET A 1 19.76 -1.86 29.90
CA MET A 1 19.54 -3.32 29.85
C MET A 1 20.86 -3.96 30.22
N ASP A 2 20.83 -4.83 31.21
CA ASP A 2 22.03 -5.34 31.86
C ASP A 2 22.87 -6.20 30.90
N ILE A 3 24.17 -5.91 30.79
CA ILE A 3 25.10 -6.54 29.81
C ILE A 3 25.14 -8.07 30.03
N ILE A 4 25.09 -8.48 31.29
CA ILE A 4 25.10 -9.87 31.74
C ILE A 4 23.83 -10.61 31.26
N ALA A 5 22.67 -9.96 31.31
CA ALA A 5 21.41 -10.54 30.85
C ALA A 5 21.41 -10.75 29.32
N ALA A 6 22.01 -9.83 28.57
CA ALA A 6 22.13 -9.93 27.12
C ALA A 6 23.07 -11.08 26.70
N GLU A 7 24.19 -11.27 27.39
CA GLU A 7 25.14 -12.34 27.08
C GLU A 7 24.59 -13.74 27.41
N LYS A 8 23.91 -13.89 28.55
CA LYS A 8 23.20 -15.13 28.92
C LYS A 8 22.15 -15.51 27.88
N GLN A 9 21.44 -14.52 27.34
CA GLN A 9 20.45 -14.72 26.28
C GLN A 9 21.10 -15.15 24.96
N ARG A 10 22.26 -14.59 24.60
CA ARG A 10 23.03 -14.98 23.40
C ARG A 10 23.50 -16.43 23.49
N LYS A 11 24.15 -16.81 24.60
CA LYS A 11 24.63 -18.20 24.86
C LYS A 11 23.49 -19.21 24.78
N ARG A 12 22.36 -18.92 25.42
CA ARG A 12 21.16 -19.78 25.36
C ARG A 12 20.64 -19.95 23.94
N ARG A 13 20.61 -18.88 23.14
CA ARG A 13 20.15 -18.95 21.75
C ARG A 13 21.10 -19.76 20.88
N ALA A 14 22.42 -19.55 21.01
CA ALA A 14 23.42 -20.32 20.28
C ALA A 14 23.28 -21.83 20.53
N LYS A 15 23.03 -22.24 21.78
CA LYS A 15 22.76 -23.64 22.12
C LYS A 15 21.52 -24.20 21.40
N LEU A 16 20.39 -23.48 21.44
CA LEU A 16 19.17 -23.92 20.76
C LEU A 16 19.34 -23.99 19.24
N ILE A 17 20.19 -23.13 18.68
CA ILE A 17 20.56 -23.13 17.25
C ILE A 17 21.32 -24.40 16.89
N ALA A 18 22.36 -24.72 17.65
CA ALA A 18 23.16 -25.93 17.44
C ALA A 18 22.31 -27.21 17.56
N GLU A 19 21.29 -27.19 18.41
CA GLU A 19 20.38 -28.32 18.63
C GLU A 19 19.19 -28.35 17.64
N GLY A 20 19.10 -27.44 16.67
CA GLY A 20 17.97 -27.39 15.71
C GLY A 20 16.62 -27.07 16.36
N LYS A 21 16.63 -26.52 17.57
CA LYS A 21 15.44 -26.28 18.39
C LYS A 21 14.90 -24.87 18.22
N CYS A 22 13.59 -24.79 18.31
CA CYS A 22 12.86 -23.54 18.31
C CYS A 22 13.27 -22.68 19.50
N THR A 23 13.68 -21.43 19.23
CA THR A 23 14.09 -20.46 20.25
C THR A 23 12.98 -20.04 21.22
N VAL A 24 11.72 -20.40 20.94
CA VAL A 24 10.53 -20.08 21.75
C VAL A 24 10.07 -21.29 22.55
N CYS A 25 9.62 -22.37 21.88
CA CYS A 25 9.07 -23.55 22.55
C CYS A 25 10.12 -24.60 22.92
N LYS A 26 11.35 -24.48 22.41
CA LYS A 26 12.47 -25.44 22.61
C LYS A 26 12.28 -26.83 21.98
N ASN A 27 11.18 -27.08 21.27
CA ASN A 27 11.01 -28.29 20.46
C ASN A 27 11.82 -28.20 19.16
N LEU A 28 12.02 -29.31 18.46
CA LEU A 28 12.66 -29.31 17.13
C LEU A 28 11.91 -28.35 16.18
N SER A 29 12.68 -27.56 15.42
CA SER A 29 12.13 -26.58 14.49
C SER A 29 11.86 -27.25 13.14
N ASP A 30 10.60 -27.32 12.76
CA ASP A 30 10.08 -27.74 11.44
C ASP A 30 10.18 -26.65 10.36
N ASN A 31 10.90 -25.55 10.63
CA ASN A 31 10.93 -24.35 9.80
C ASN A 31 12.36 -23.94 9.45
N LEU A 32 13.24 -24.85 9.05
CA LEU A 32 14.64 -24.51 8.76
C LEU A 32 14.76 -23.64 7.49
N PRO A 33 15.67 -22.63 7.47
CA PRO A 33 16.69 -22.29 8.48
C PRO A 33 16.17 -21.40 9.62
N LYS A 34 14.87 -21.08 9.67
CA LYS A 34 14.28 -20.27 10.73
C LYS A 34 14.18 -21.08 12.02
N LEU A 35 14.85 -20.60 13.04
CA LEU A 35 14.91 -21.19 14.39
C LEU A 35 13.61 -21.04 15.19
N ARG A 36 12.49 -20.77 14.53
CA ARG A 36 11.17 -20.78 15.14
C ARG A 36 10.29 -21.70 14.34
N CYS A 37 9.76 -22.70 15.02
CA CYS A 37 8.85 -23.68 14.44
C CYS A 37 7.69 -23.00 13.70
N VAL A 38 7.11 -23.62 12.67
CA VAL A 38 6.02 -23.08 11.86
C VAL A 38 4.89 -22.63 12.79
N SER A 39 4.46 -23.51 13.71
CA SER A 39 3.44 -23.17 14.72
C SER A 39 3.85 -22.06 15.70
N CYS A 40 5.14 -21.84 15.90
CA CYS A 40 5.68 -20.74 16.70
C CYS A 40 5.78 -19.43 15.90
N THR A 41 5.86 -19.52 14.57
CA THR A 41 5.79 -18.39 13.64
C THR A 41 4.37 -18.02 13.27
N THR A 42 3.44 -18.98 13.23
CA THR A 42 2.04 -18.80 12.81
C THR A 42 1.06 -18.78 14.00
N GLY A 43 1.33 -19.51 15.09
CA GLY A 43 0.41 -19.78 16.21
C GLY A 43 0.52 -18.86 17.45
N ARG A 44 1.43 -17.88 17.47
CA ARG A 44 1.50 -16.76 18.44
C ARG A 44 2.19 -15.62 17.68
N VAL A 45 1.60 -14.46 17.36
CA VAL A 45 0.72 -13.57 18.12
C VAL A 45 0.10 -12.56 17.12
N LYS A 46 -1.15 -12.09 17.30
CA LYS A 46 -1.42 -10.65 17.10
C LYS A 46 -0.34 -9.94 17.91
N SER A 47 0.73 -9.42 17.29
CA SER A 47 2.06 -9.17 17.91
C SER A 47 1.95 -8.92 19.42
N ASP A 48 2.78 -9.51 20.30
CA ASP A 48 2.68 -9.23 21.76
C ASP A 48 2.57 -7.72 22.05
N ASN A 49 3.13 -6.91 21.16
CA ASN A 49 2.90 -5.48 21.02
C ASN A 49 1.43 -5.04 20.85
N GLN A 50 0.67 -5.58 19.90
CA GLN A 50 -0.77 -5.35 19.75
C GLN A 50 -1.55 -5.72 21.01
N LYS A 51 -1.39 -6.94 21.54
CA LYS A 51 -2.09 -7.36 22.78
C LYS A 51 -1.73 -6.44 23.95
N ARG A 52 -0.46 -6.06 24.10
CA ARG A 52 0.01 -5.09 25.10
C ARG A 52 -0.60 -3.71 24.89
N ARG A 53 -0.69 -3.23 23.65
CA ARG A 53 -1.30 -1.93 23.30
C ARG A 53 -2.79 -1.94 23.62
N GLU A 54 -3.51 -3.01 23.30
CA GLU A 54 -4.93 -3.18 23.63
C GLU A 54 -5.15 -3.18 25.14
N LYS A 55 -4.36 -3.95 25.90
CA LYS A 55 -4.41 -3.94 27.38
C LYS A 55 -4.12 -2.57 27.99
N ARG A 56 -3.15 -1.84 27.44
CA ARG A 56 -2.86 -0.46 27.90
C ARG A 56 -4.03 0.47 27.61
N TYR A 57 -4.57 0.41 26.39
CA TYR A 57 -5.71 1.24 26.01
C TYR A 57 -6.95 0.97 26.86
N ALA A 58 -7.26 -0.31 27.13
CA ALA A 58 -8.37 -0.70 27.99
C ALA A 58 -8.23 -0.19 29.45
N ARG A 59 -7.01 0.10 29.90
CA ARG A 59 -6.73 0.70 31.21
C ARG A 59 -6.65 2.23 31.18
N GLY A 60 -7.05 2.87 30.07
CA GLY A 60 -6.92 4.31 29.90
C GLY A 60 -5.48 4.80 29.65
N LEU A 61 -4.51 3.89 29.47
CA LEU A 61 -3.09 4.24 29.32
C LEU A 61 -2.66 4.42 27.86
N CYS A 62 -1.66 5.26 27.67
CA CYS A 62 -0.98 5.47 26.41
C CYS A 62 -0.45 4.15 25.84
N THR A 63 -0.89 3.79 24.63
CA THR A 63 -0.48 2.55 23.97
C THR A 63 1.02 2.50 23.64
N ASN A 64 1.67 3.66 23.52
CA ASN A 64 3.11 3.77 23.24
C ASN A 64 3.95 3.58 24.50
N CYS A 65 3.92 4.54 25.44
CA CYS A 65 4.75 4.49 26.64
C CYS A 65 4.17 3.61 27.75
N GLY A 66 2.84 3.49 27.85
CA GLY A 66 2.16 2.77 28.93
C GLY A 66 2.24 3.42 30.31
N LYS A 67 2.71 4.68 30.40
CA LYS A 67 2.90 5.41 31.65
C LYS A 67 1.76 6.37 31.94
N ASN A 68 1.47 7.27 30.99
CA ASN A 68 0.50 8.34 31.16
C ASN A 68 -0.86 7.94 30.53
N PRO A 69 -1.97 8.55 30.95
CA PRO A 69 -3.26 8.39 30.29
C PRO A 69 -3.20 8.76 28.80
N HIS A 70 -3.99 8.09 27.97
CA HIS A 70 -4.16 8.53 26.58
C HIS A 70 -5.11 9.74 26.49
N LYS A 71 -4.98 10.56 25.44
CA LYS A 71 -5.95 11.64 25.18
C LYS A 71 -7.32 11.07 24.79
N PRO A 72 -8.44 11.81 24.96
CA PRO A 72 -9.78 11.33 24.59
C PRO A 72 -9.88 10.79 23.15
N ASP A 73 -9.41 11.55 22.16
CA ASP A 73 -9.52 11.16 20.74
C ASP A 73 -8.31 10.39 20.20
N LYS A 74 -7.40 9.94 21.07
CA LYS A 74 -6.15 9.31 20.66
C LYS A 74 -5.85 8.09 21.51
N ARG A 75 -4.96 7.24 21.00
CA ARG A 75 -4.45 6.06 21.73
C ARG A 75 -3.11 6.33 22.43
N ARG A 76 -2.62 7.58 22.41
CA ARG A 76 -1.33 7.99 22.98
C ARG A 76 -1.53 9.18 23.91
N CYS A 77 -0.62 9.35 24.88
CA CYS A 77 -0.56 10.55 25.72
C CYS A 77 -0.03 11.76 24.95
N GLN A 78 -0.20 12.94 25.52
CA GLN A 78 0.23 14.23 24.97
C GLN A 78 1.73 14.22 24.61
N GLU A 79 2.60 13.93 25.58
CA GLU A 79 4.06 13.88 25.36
C GLU A 79 4.48 12.93 24.22
N CYS A 80 3.87 11.76 24.11
CA CYS A 80 4.17 10.81 23.03
C CYS A 80 3.66 11.30 21.67
N CYS A 81 2.62 12.13 21.64
CA CYS A 81 2.17 12.78 20.41
C CYS A 81 3.11 13.92 20.03
N ASP A 82 3.53 14.74 20.98
CA ASP A 82 4.40 15.89 20.75
C ASP A 82 5.79 15.45 20.27
N LYS A 83 6.41 14.48 20.95
CA LYS A 83 7.69 13.90 20.51
C LYS A 83 7.61 13.34 19.09
N ASN A 84 6.49 12.71 18.74
CA ASN A 84 6.27 12.17 17.40
C ASN A 84 6.05 13.29 16.37
N GLN A 85 5.37 14.37 16.76
CA GLN A 85 5.15 15.54 15.91
C GLN A 85 6.44 16.31 15.68
N GLN A 86 7.24 16.53 16.72
CA GLN A 86 8.56 17.14 16.68
C GLN A 86 9.49 16.36 15.75
N TRP A 87 9.66 15.04 15.99
CA TRP A 87 10.43 14.18 15.09
C TRP A 87 9.93 14.25 13.64
N TYR A 88 8.61 14.34 13.43
CA TYR A 88 8.03 14.41 12.09
C TYR A 88 8.22 15.76 11.40
N HIS A 89 8.40 16.85 12.14
CA HIS A 89 8.70 18.18 11.59
C HIS A 89 10.20 18.38 11.38
N GLU A 90 11.03 17.92 12.31
CA GLU A 90 12.50 18.01 12.24
C GLU A 90 13.09 17.01 11.23
N SER A 91 12.43 15.87 11.01
CA SER A 91 12.88 14.94 9.99
C SER A 91 12.55 15.46 8.60
N SER A 92 13.52 15.32 7.68
CA SER A 92 13.28 15.45 6.23
C SER A 92 12.35 14.36 5.67
N TYR A 93 11.75 13.52 6.54
CA TYR A 93 10.89 12.39 6.22
C TYR A 93 9.70 12.79 5.34
N LYS A 94 9.04 13.92 5.60
CA LYS A 94 7.93 14.39 4.74
C LYS A 94 8.39 14.67 3.31
N VAL A 95 9.46 15.45 3.17
CA VAL A 95 10.00 15.88 1.87
C VAL A 95 10.49 14.65 1.11
N LYS A 96 11.29 13.80 1.77
CA LYS A 96 11.78 12.54 1.20
C LYS A 96 10.62 11.64 0.74
N ASN A 97 9.59 11.46 1.55
CA ASN A 97 8.43 10.66 1.15
C ASN A 97 7.63 11.27 0.00
N ARG A 98 7.50 12.60 -0.08
CA ARG A 98 6.81 13.27 -1.19
C ARG A 98 7.55 13.06 -2.52
N ILE A 99 8.88 13.15 -2.50
CA ILE A 99 9.73 12.90 -3.67
C ILE A 99 9.61 11.44 -4.11
N LEU A 100 9.78 10.50 -3.17
CA LEU A 100 9.63 9.07 -3.45
C LEU A 100 8.22 8.72 -3.93
N ASP A 101 7.18 9.35 -3.38
CA ASP A 101 5.81 9.12 -3.84
C ASP A 101 5.56 9.66 -5.25
N LYS A 102 6.09 10.85 -5.57
CA LYS A 102 6.05 11.40 -6.92
C LYS A 102 6.72 10.45 -7.91
N GLN A 103 7.91 9.95 -7.58
CA GLN A 103 8.64 9.02 -8.44
C GLN A 103 7.86 7.71 -8.62
N ARG A 104 7.38 7.09 -7.54
CA ARG A 104 6.57 5.86 -7.61
C ARG A 104 5.31 6.02 -8.45
N ARG A 105 4.67 7.19 -8.42
CA ARG A 105 3.49 7.49 -9.26
C ARG A 105 3.87 7.62 -10.73
N LYS A 106 5.00 8.27 -11.03
CA LYS A 106 5.55 8.37 -12.40
C LYS A 106 5.88 6.98 -12.95
N ASP A 107 6.66 6.19 -12.23
CA ASP A 107 7.10 4.86 -12.69
C ASP A 107 5.91 3.91 -12.89
N ARG A 108 4.93 3.96 -11.98
CA ARG A 108 3.69 3.18 -12.10
C ARG A 108 2.90 3.56 -13.34
N ARG A 109 2.76 4.85 -13.60
CA ARG A 109 2.05 5.33 -14.80
C ARG A 109 2.78 4.85 -16.06
N GLN A 110 4.11 4.95 -16.08
CA GLN A 110 4.90 4.50 -17.22
C GLN A 110 4.71 3.01 -17.50
N ARG A 111 4.86 2.13 -16.49
CA ARG A 111 4.63 0.69 -16.66
C ARG A 111 3.24 0.34 -17.21
N ILE A 112 2.22 1.07 -16.77
CA ILE A 112 0.85 0.88 -17.26
C ILE A 112 0.74 1.32 -18.73
N ILE A 113 1.31 2.46 -19.08
CA ILE A 113 1.34 2.93 -20.47
C ILE A 113 2.07 1.91 -21.36
N ASP A 114 3.24 1.46 -20.94
CA ASP A 114 4.04 0.47 -21.69
C ASP A 114 3.26 -0.84 -21.88
N HIS A 115 2.60 -1.32 -20.83
CA HIS A 115 1.80 -2.55 -20.88
C HIS A 115 0.67 -2.47 -21.92
N TYR A 116 -0.04 -1.35 -21.98
CA TYR A 116 -1.15 -1.16 -22.91
C TYR A 116 -0.72 -0.61 -24.28
N GLY A 117 0.56 -0.78 -24.64
CA GLY A 117 1.07 -0.56 -26.00
C GLY A 117 1.67 0.81 -26.27
N GLY A 118 1.75 1.70 -25.28
CA GLY A 118 2.49 2.96 -25.36
C GLY A 118 1.90 4.03 -26.29
N LYS A 119 0.73 3.80 -26.89
CA LYS A 119 0.09 4.74 -27.82
C LYS A 119 -1.43 4.67 -27.77
N CYS A 120 -2.07 5.74 -28.21
CA CYS A 120 -3.50 5.81 -28.44
C CYS A 120 -3.89 4.80 -29.53
N VAL A 121 -4.83 3.90 -29.21
CA VAL A 121 -5.29 2.89 -30.17
C VAL A 121 -6.14 3.47 -31.30
N CYS A 122 -6.60 4.72 -31.18
CA CYS A 122 -7.44 5.37 -32.19
C CYS A 122 -6.61 6.18 -33.21
N CYS A 123 -5.72 7.06 -32.74
CA CYS A 123 -5.03 8.04 -33.60
C CYS A 123 -3.50 7.91 -33.57
N GLY A 124 -2.94 6.93 -32.84
CA GLY A 124 -1.50 6.68 -32.82
C GLY A 124 -0.66 7.61 -31.95
N GLU A 125 -1.23 8.65 -31.33
CA GLU A 125 -0.55 9.53 -30.36
C GLU A 125 0.24 8.70 -29.33
N SER A 126 1.51 9.00 -29.13
CA SER A 126 2.43 8.20 -28.31
C SER A 126 3.08 8.97 -27.16
N GLU A 127 2.91 10.30 -27.10
CA GLU A 127 3.47 11.11 -26.02
C GLU A 127 2.76 10.79 -24.69
N PRO A 128 3.48 10.21 -23.69
CA PRO A 128 2.87 9.71 -22.47
C PRO A 128 2.07 10.74 -21.67
N VAL A 129 2.34 12.04 -21.79
CA VAL A 129 1.53 13.06 -21.09
C VAL A 129 0.12 13.20 -21.65
N PHE A 130 -0.10 12.88 -22.93
CA PHE A 130 -1.41 12.93 -23.58
C PHE A 130 -2.24 11.66 -23.39
N LEU A 131 -1.63 10.57 -22.91
CA LEU A 131 -2.30 9.28 -22.81
C LEU A 131 -3.15 9.12 -21.54
N SER A 132 -4.24 8.40 -21.65
CA SER A 132 -5.17 8.09 -20.57
C SER A 132 -5.64 6.65 -20.68
N ILE A 133 -5.99 6.05 -19.55
CA ILE A 133 -6.64 4.74 -19.54
C ILE A 133 -8.12 4.95 -19.78
N ASP A 134 -8.65 4.19 -20.73
CA ASP A 134 -10.05 4.14 -21.09
C ASP A 134 -10.59 2.71 -20.93
N HIS A 135 -11.89 2.61 -20.68
CA HIS A 135 -12.60 1.34 -20.53
C HIS A 135 -13.24 0.97 -21.87
N ILE A 136 -12.84 -0.16 -22.46
CA ILE A 136 -13.32 -0.59 -23.78
C ILE A 136 -14.85 -0.68 -23.80
N ASN A 137 -15.47 -1.11 -22.70
CA ASN A 137 -16.92 -1.30 -22.58
C ASN A 137 -17.71 -0.05 -22.14
N ASN A 138 -17.10 1.13 -22.04
CA ASN A 138 -17.72 2.37 -21.53
C ASN A 138 -18.27 2.28 -20.09
N ASP A 139 -17.87 1.27 -19.31
CA ASP A 139 -18.32 0.99 -17.95
C ASP A 139 -17.44 1.66 -16.86
N GLY A 140 -16.60 2.62 -17.25
CA GLY A 140 -15.60 3.21 -16.38
C GLY A 140 -16.18 3.94 -15.16
N ALA A 141 -17.40 4.47 -15.25
CA ALA A 141 -18.08 5.09 -14.12
C ALA A 141 -18.42 4.06 -13.03
N ASP A 142 -18.99 2.92 -13.43
CA ASP A 142 -19.38 1.83 -12.53
C ASP A 142 -18.16 1.19 -11.90
N HIS A 143 -17.14 0.90 -12.72
CA HIS A 143 -15.89 0.38 -12.21
C HIS A 143 -15.25 1.35 -11.18
N ARG A 144 -15.19 2.66 -11.46
CA ARG A 144 -14.66 3.66 -10.49
C ARG A 144 -15.48 3.72 -9.21
N ALA A 145 -16.80 3.52 -9.27
CA ALA A 145 -17.64 3.43 -8.08
C ALA A 145 -17.29 2.18 -7.25
N ASN A 146 -17.14 1.02 -7.91
CA ASN A 146 -16.87 -0.27 -7.26
C ASN A 146 -15.50 -0.35 -6.57
N ILE A 147 -14.46 0.29 -7.11
CA ILE A 147 -13.11 0.28 -6.50
C ILE A 147 -12.90 1.39 -5.46
N THR A 148 -13.92 2.21 -5.19
CA THR A 148 -13.83 3.30 -4.22
C THR A 148 -13.98 2.78 -2.78
N LYS A 149 -12.93 2.98 -1.96
CA LYS A 149 -12.92 2.56 -0.54
C LYS A 149 -13.78 3.41 0.40
N LYS A 150 -14.14 4.64 0.01
CA LYS A 150 -14.93 5.56 0.83
C LYS A 150 -16.35 5.67 0.26
N LYS A 151 -17.24 4.76 0.67
CA LYS A 151 -18.68 4.89 0.40
C LYS A 151 -19.22 6.15 1.09
N GLY A 152 -20.06 6.95 0.42
CA GLY A 152 -20.85 8.01 1.06
C GLY A 152 -20.44 9.48 0.90
N ARG A 153 -19.67 9.88 -0.13
CA ARG A 153 -19.43 11.32 -0.44
C ARG A 153 -19.45 11.68 -1.93
N GLY A 154 -20.07 10.85 -2.78
CA GLY A 154 -20.04 11.04 -4.24
C GLY A 154 -18.64 11.02 -4.87
N LYS A 155 -17.60 10.61 -4.12
CA LYS A 155 -16.21 10.61 -4.61
C LYS A 155 -15.95 9.34 -5.41
N GLN A 156 -15.61 9.47 -6.69
CA GLN A 156 -15.13 8.37 -7.51
C GLN A 156 -13.62 8.12 -7.31
N ALA A 157 -13.17 6.92 -7.68
CA ALA A 157 -11.76 6.56 -7.64
C ALA A 157 -10.96 7.40 -8.65
N GLY A 158 -9.96 8.15 -8.17
CA GLY A 158 -9.01 8.86 -9.03
C GLY A 158 -7.93 7.95 -9.61
N SER A 159 -7.07 8.51 -10.48
CA SER A 159 -6.08 7.76 -11.26
C SER A 159 -5.11 6.92 -10.41
N THR A 160 -4.72 7.39 -9.22
CA THR A 160 -3.84 6.60 -8.33
C THR A 160 -4.51 5.31 -7.84
N THR A 161 -5.82 5.36 -7.58
CA THR A 161 -6.58 4.17 -7.16
C THR A 161 -6.74 3.22 -8.34
N MET A 162 -7.09 3.75 -9.52
CA MET A 162 -7.19 2.99 -10.77
C MET A 162 -5.88 2.25 -11.07
N TYR A 163 -4.74 2.94 -11.05
CA TYR A 163 -3.44 2.32 -11.36
C TYR A 163 -2.99 1.29 -10.33
N LYS A 164 -3.38 1.46 -9.06
CA LYS A 164 -3.16 0.43 -8.04
C LYS A 164 -4.06 -0.78 -8.25
N TRP A 165 -5.27 -0.58 -8.78
CA TRP A 165 -6.17 -1.66 -9.12
C TRP A 165 -5.65 -2.44 -10.34
N ILE A 166 -5.20 -1.76 -11.40
CA ILE A 166 -4.62 -2.39 -12.59
C ILE A 166 -3.46 -3.32 -12.21
N GLU A 167 -2.47 -2.84 -11.45
CA GLU A 167 -1.34 -3.67 -11.02
C GLU A 167 -1.76 -4.86 -10.15
N ARG A 168 -2.81 -4.73 -9.33
CA ARG A 168 -3.27 -5.82 -8.44
C ARG A 168 -4.11 -6.86 -9.14
N ASN A 169 -4.71 -6.50 -10.27
CA ASN A 169 -5.54 -7.39 -11.08
C ASN A 169 -4.80 -7.82 -12.35
N ASN A 170 -3.46 -7.80 -12.31
CA ASN A 170 -2.59 -8.30 -13.38
C ASN A 170 -2.88 -7.70 -14.77
N TYR A 171 -3.12 -6.39 -14.83
CA TYR A 171 -3.34 -5.64 -16.07
C TYR A 171 -4.50 -6.19 -16.93
N PRO A 172 -5.75 -5.88 -16.54
CA PRO A 172 -6.95 -6.38 -17.23
C PRO A 172 -7.01 -5.98 -18.71
N THR A 173 -7.54 -6.87 -19.54
CA THR A 173 -7.58 -6.75 -21.01
C THR A 173 -8.74 -5.91 -21.53
N ASP A 174 -9.69 -5.54 -20.68
CA ASP A 174 -10.86 -4.68 -20.97
C ASP A 174 -10.53 -3.18 -20.89
N LEU A 175 -9.25 -2.84 -20.73
CA LEU A 175 -8.73 -1.49 -20.71
C LEU A 175 -7.88 -1.21 -21.96
N GLN A 176 -7.88 0.05 -22.40
CA GLN A 176 -7.09 0.52 -23.53
C GLN A 176 -6.45 1.88 -23.24
N LEU A 177 -5.47 2.25 -24.06
CA LEU A 177 -4.92 3.61 -24.07
C LEU A 177 -5.59 4.46 -25.14
N LEU A 178 -6.06 5.64 -24.73
CA LEU A 178 -6.49 6.72 -25.62
C LEU A 178 -5.78 8.01 -25.24
N CYS A 179 -5.49 8.87 -26.22
CA CYS A 179 -5.12 10.24 -25.91
C CYS A 179 -6.33 10.99 -25.31
N HIS A 180 -6.10 12.07 -24.55
CA HIS A 180 -7.17 12.82 -23.89
C HIS A 180 -8.28 13.27 -24.86
N ASN A 181 -7.90 13.66 -26.09
CA ASN A 181 -8.86 14.07 -27.11
C ASN A 181 -9.70 12.90 -27.63
N CYS A 182 -9.10 11.74 -27.90
CA CYS A 182 -9.84 10.56 -28.34
C CYS A 182 -10.77 10.03 -27.24
N ASN A 183 -10.30 10.02 -25.98
CA ASN A 183 -11.12 9.63 -24.82
C ASN A 183 -12.32 10.57 -24.66
N MET A 184 -12.08 11.89 -24.67
CA MET A 184 -13.15 12.88 -24.57
C MET A 184 -14.10 12.83 -25.77
N GLY A 185 -13.58 12.71 -26.98
CA GLY A 185 -14.37 12.59 -28.20
C GLY A 185 -15.29 11.38 -28.13
N ARG A 186 -14.76 10.22 -27.71
CA ARG A 186 -15.55 9.00 -27.48
C ARG A 186 -16.67 9.22 -26.46
N TYR A 187 -16.36 9.83 -25.32
CA TYR A 187 -17.33 10.14 -24.28
C TYR A 187 -18.44 11.08 -24.76
N ARG A 188 -18.08 12.10 -25.56
CA ARG A 188 -19.02 13.10 -26.10
C ARG A 188 -19.82 12.61 -27.30
N ASN A 189 -19.35 11.57 -27.98
CA ASN A 189 -19.93 11.04 -29.22
C ASN A 189 -20.41 9.59 -29.06
N GLY A 190 -21.23 9.33 -28.04
CA GLY A 190 -21.96 8.06 -27.90
C GLY A 190 -21.10 6.80 -27.75
N GLY A 191 -19.83 6.92 -27.35
CA GLY A 191 -18.92 5.79 -27.24
C GLY A 191 -18.05 5.53 -28.47
N ILE A 192 -18.11 6.39 -29.50
CA ILE A 192 -17.34 6.29 -30.75
C ILE A 192 -16.42 7.51 -30.88
N CYS A 193 -15.14 7.31 -31.17
CA CYS A 193 -14.23 8.44 -31.38
C CYS A 193 -14.49 9.09 -32.75
N PRO A 194 -14.57 10.44 -32.87
CA PRO A 194 -14.81 11.12 -34.14
C PRO A 194 -13.83 10.77 -35.27
N HIS A 195 -12.57 10.44 -34.96
CA HIS A 195 -11.61 9.96 -35.97
C HIS A 195 -12.08 8.69 -36.71
N LYS A 196 -12.95 7.88 -36.11
CA LYS A 196 -13.49 6.67 -36.77
C LYS A 196 -14.62 6.99 -37.76
N GLU A 197 -15.28 8.12 -37.61
CA GLU A 197 -16.33 8.58 -38.52
C GLU A 197 -15.70 9.34 -39.69
N MET A 198 -14.68 10.17 -39.41
CA MET A 198 -13.94 10.96 -40.40
C MET A 198 -13.03 10.13 -41.31
N ALA A 199 -12.68 8.90 -40.94
CA ALA A 199 -11.84 8.02 -41.76
C ALA A 199 -12.60 7.33 -42.91
N ASN A 200 -13.90 7.60 -43.07
CA ASN A 200 -14.75 7.00 -44.11
C ASN A 200 -15.13 7.99 -45.23
N GLU A 201 -14.43 9.13 -45.34
CA GLU A 201 -14.51 10.09 -46.47
C GLU A 201 -13.18 10.09 -47.24
#